data_AF-W9JG42-F1
#
_entry.id   AF-W9JG42-F1
#
_cell.length_a   1.000
_cell.length_b   1.000
_cell.length_c   1.000
_cell.angle_alpha   90.00
_cell.angle_beta   90.00
_cell.angle_gamma   90.00
#
_symmetry.space_group_name_H-M   'P 1'
#
loop_
_entity.id
_entity.type
_entity.pdbx_description
1 polymer ?
#
loop_
_entity_poly.entity_id
_entity_poly.type
_entity_poly.pdbx_seq_one_letter_code
_entity_poly.pdbx_strand_id
1 'polypeptide(L)'
;MAATPTIEPHGLGLAQLIASIIFGILTTVVVFLRTFIRVKNGVFGVDDILMVIGYILFAILAGVSSKATYYGAGQRDAVLPEGICPHGKFFVWLFQIFYCASLVSIKASICDALLRIAVIPWHRVVAWMTLAMAVICAMIVFISLFVLCKPLSATWTGDGKCSPPSALAILACFVSVSSILTDIICAALPALMLYKAQMELATKVSISMVLGLGALASVATIIRMPFVLFYFHPNPGYLCAGKSTLAKAIVTQLPNFKRLSNDQIIYESHGLYNIDYPAEQYEVYQQEASQKLIAELERILQDKTNDVVLDLSFYDKEYRDEYKDIVERNGGRWVLVYLDAGRDLLWNRIQRRRAERDSLDAKDPERNGDSAFDIDDETFAMYLDGFEPPSGEGEIVIKVE
;
A
#
# COMPACT_ATOMS: atom_id res chain seq x y z
N MET A 1 -27.15 17.12 20.37
CA MET A 1 -26.11 16.60 19.46
C MET A 1 -24.81 17.24 19.88
N ALA A 2 -23.95 16.51 20.59
CA ALA A 2 -22.61 17.01 20.90
C ALA A 2 -21.89 17.26 19.58
N ALA A 3 -21.23 18.41 19.42
CA ALA A 3 -20.41 18.69 18.26
C ALA A 3 -19.33 17.60 18.17
N THR A 4 -19.28 16.88 17.06
CA THR A 4 -18.22 15.89 16.82
C THR A 4 -16.87 16.59 16.98
N PRO A 5 -15.94 16.07 17.78
CA PRO A 5 -14.63 16.69 17.93
C PRO A 5 -13.95 16.75 16.58
N THR A 6 -13.44 17.93 16.22
CA THR A 6 -12.62 18.15 15.03
C THR A 6 -11.22 18.57 15.48
N ILE A 7 -10.22 18.24 14.69
CA ILE A 7 -8.83 18.64 14.95
C ILE A 7 -8.35 19.61 13.88
N GLU A 8 -7.42 20.49 14.24
CA GLU A 8 -6.74 21.29 13.24
C GLU A 8 -5.74 20.42 12.44
N PRO A 9 -5.74 20.50 11.10
CA PRO A 9 -4.79 19.75 10.29
C PRO A 9 -3.34 20.22 10.54
N HIS A 10 -2.47 19.30 10.92
CA HIS A 10 -1.01 19.52 11.02
C HIS A 10 -0.24 18.47 10.21
N GLY A 11 1.03 18.74 9.94
CA GLY A 11 1.93 17.81 9.22
C GLY A 11 1.39 17.40 7.85
N LEU A 12 1.26 16.09 7.63
CA LEU A 12 0.81 15.52 6.35
C LEU A 12 -0.64 15.88 6.01
N GLY A 13 -1.53 15.93 7.01
CA GLY A 13 -2.92 16.35 6.82
C GLY A 13 -3.04 17.82 6.35
N LEU A 14 -2.16 18.70 6.85
CA LEU A 14 -2.09 20.09 6.38
C LEU A 14 -1.56 20.16 4.93
N ALA A 15 -0.51 19.41 4.61
CA ALA A 15 0.03 19.34 3.26
C ALA A 15 -1.03 18.85 2.25
N GLN A 16 -1.82 17.82 2.61
CA GLN A 16 -2.93 17.32 1.82
C GLN A 16 -4.01 18.38 1.59
N LEU A 17 -4.37 19.15 2.62
CA LEU A 17 -5.34 20.23 2.51
C LEU A 17 -4.85 21.33 1.56
N ILE A 18 -3.62 21.80 1.75
CA ILE A 18 -3.00 22.83 0.91
C ILE A 18 -2.95 22.38 -0.55
N ALA A 19 -2.47 21.16 -0.81
CA ALA A 19 -2.42 20.60 -2.15
C ALA A 19 -3.82 20.51 -2.79
N SER A 20 -4.82 20.03 -2.04
CA SER A 20 -6.20 19.92 -2.52
C SER A 20 -6.78 21.28 -2.91
N ILE A 21 -6.49 22.34 -2.15
CA ILE A 21 -6.95 23.70 -2.45
C ILE A 21 -6.24 24.25 -3.70
N ILE A 22 -4.91 24.15 -3.76
CA ILE A 22 -4.11 24.69 -4.87
C ILE A 22 -4.50 24.03 -6.19
N PHE A 23 -4.48 22.70 -6.24
CA PHE A 23 -4.84 21.96 -7.45
C PHE A 23 -6.34 22.05 -7.76
N GLY A 24 -7.19 22.17 -6.74
CA GLY A 24 -8.61 22.46 -6.91
C GLY A 24 -8.83 23.76 -7.69
N ILE A 25 -8.26 24.87 -7.22
CA ILE A 25 -8.36 26.19 -7.87
C ILE A 25 -7.80 26.14 -9.29
N LEU A 26 -6.61 25.55 -9.47
CA LEU A 26 -5.96 25.44 -10.78
C LEU A 26 -6.86 24.69 -11.78
N THR A 27 -7.37 23.52 -11.39
CA THR A 27 -8.25 22.71 -12.23
C THR A 27 -9.57 23.42 -12.53
N THR A 28 -10.16 24.14 -11.56
CA THR A 28 -11.34 24.98 -11.79
C THR A 28 -11.11 26.01 -12.89
N VAL A 29 -10.00 26.75 -12.82
CA VAL A 29 -9.66 27.77 -13.81
C VAL A 29 -9.48 27.15 -15.20
N VAL A 30 -8.75 26.03 -15.30
CA VAL A 30 -8.50 25.34 -16.58
C VAL A 30 -9.79 24.81 -17.20
N VAL A 31 -10.64 24.13 -16.42
CA VAL A 31 -11.91 23.57 -16.90
C VAL A 31 -12.86 24.69 -17.31
N PHE A 32 -12.96 25.76 -16.52
CA PHE A 32 -13.79 26.91 -16.84
C PHE A 32 -13.36 27.57 -18.15
N LEU A 33 -12.06 27.88 -18.30
CA LEU A 33 -11.54 28.51 -19.51
C LEU A 33 -11.75 27.62 -20.74
N ARG A 34 -11.49 26.31 -20.61
CA ARG A 34 -11.70 25.34 -21.70
C ARG A 34 -13.15 25.28 -22.13
N THR A 35 -14.08 25.15 -21.18
CA THR A 35 -15.52 25.11 -21.47
C THR A 35 -15.98 26.42 -22.10
N PHE A 36 -15.54 27.57 -21.59
CA PHE A 36 -15.88 28.89 -22.13
C PHE A 36 -15.45 29.03 -23.60
N ILE A 37 -14.19 28.69 -23.92
CA ILE A 37 -13.66 28.76 -25.29
C ILE A 37 -14.43 27.84 -26.22
N ARG A 38 -14.74 26.61 -25.80
CA ARG A 38 -15.43 25.63 -26.65
C ARG A 38 -16.90 25.96 -26.89
N VAL A 39 -17.58 26.50 -25.88
CA VAL A 39 -18.95 27.02 -26.04
C VAL A 39 -18.95 28.24 -26.97
N LYS A 40 -18.03 29.19 -26.76
CA LYS A 40 -17.92 30.39 -27.61
C LYS A 40 -17.66 30.06 -29.08
N ASN A 41 -16.84 29.03 -29.33
CA ASN A 41 -16.49 28.59 -30.68
C ASN A 41 -17.50 27.58 -31.28
N GLY A 42 -18.56 27.20 -30.54
CA GLY A 42 -19.57 26.26 -31.02
C GLY A 42 -19.08 24.83 -31.25
N VAL A 43 -17.97 24.42 -30.60
CA VAL A 43 -17.34 23.10 -30.77
C VAL A 43 -17.50 22.19 -29.55
N PHE A 44 -18.46 22.51 -28.68
CA PHE A 44 -18.73 21.75 -27.45
C PHE A 44 -19.17 20.32 -27.76
N GLY A 45 -18.42 19.35 -27.24
CA GLY A 45 -18.58 17.92 -27.55
C GLY A 45 -18.98 17.05 -26.36
N VAL A 46 -19.15 15.75 -26.62
CA VAL A 46 -19.38 14.72 -25.58
C VAL A 46 -18.18 14.62 -24.65
N ASP A 47 -16.96 14.75 -25.18
CA ASP A 47 -15.72 14.81 -24.40
C ASP A 47 -15.74 15.93 -23.35
N ASP A 48 -16.31 17.10 -23.68
CA ASP A 48 -16.43 18.21 -22.73
C ASP A 48 -17.49 17.97 -21.65
N ILE A 49 -18.62 17.32 -22.00
CA ILE A 49 -19.66 16.95 -21.02
C ILE A 49 -19.07 15.98 -20.00
N LEU A 50 -18.37 14.94 -20.47
CA LEU A 50 -17.71 13.95 -19.60
C LEU A 50 -16.62 14.59 -18.73
N MET A 51 -15.88 15.55 -19.28
CA MET A 51 -14.89 16.32 -18.52
C MET A 51 -15.54 17.15 -17.41
N VAL A 52 -16.64 17.84 -17.69
CA VAL A 52 -17.36 18.66 -16.70
C VAL A 52 -17.96 17.78 -15.59
N ILE A 53 -18.54 16.64 -15.95
CA ILE A 53 -19.03 15.65 -14.96
C ILE A 53 -17.86 15.16 -14.08
N GLY A 54 -16.75 14.78 -14.69
CA GLY A 54 -15.54 14.37 -13.97
C GLY A 54 -15.01 15.45 -13.02
N TYR A 55 -15.02 16.71 -13.47
CA TYR A 55 -14.63 17.86 -12.65
C TYR A 55 -15.57 18.08 -11.46
N ILE A 56 -16.89 17.99 -11.64
CA ILE A 56 -17.84 18.11 -10.52
C ILE A 56 -17.58 17.03 -9.46
N LEU A 57 -17.37 15.79 -9.90
CA LEU A 57 -17.02 14.67 -9.01
C LEU A 57 -15.68 14.89 -8.31
N PHE A 58 -14.68 15.43 -9.02
CA PHE A 58 -13.39 15.81 -8.45
C PHE A 58 -13.50 16.96 -7.43
N ALA A 59 -14.36 17.95 -7.68
CA ALA A 59 -14.59 19.04 -6.73
C ALA A 59 -15.22 18.52 -5.42
N ILE A 60 -16.18 17.58 -5.53
CA ILE A 60 -16.75 16.89 -4.37
C ILE A 60 -15.66 16.08 -3.65
N LEU A 61 -14.85 15.33 -4.40
CA LEU A 61 -13.71 14.57 -3.87
C LEU A 61 -12.75 15.47 -3.08
N ALA A 62 -12.35 16.61 -3.63
CA ALA A 62 -11.46 17.56 -3.00
C ALA A 62 -12.07 18.13 -1.70
N GLY A 63 -13.38 18.41 -1.69
CA GLY A 63 -14.11 18.83 -0.50
C GLY A 63 -14.17 17.75 0.58
N VAL A 64 -14.45 16.50 0.20
CA VAL A 64 -14.46 15.34 1.11
C VAL A 64 -13.08 15.08 1.67
N SER A 65 -12.03 15.10 0.84
CA SER A 65 -10.63 14.98 1.24
C SER A 65 -10.24 16.07 2.24
N SER A 66 -10.58 17.32 1.94
CA SER A 66 -10.32 18.47 2.81
C SER A 66 -11.05 18.33 4.15
N LYS A 67 -12.27 17.78 4.15
CA LYS A 67 -13.01 17.54 5.39
C LYS A 67 -12.41 16.38 6.18
N ALA A 68 -11.92 15.33 5.51
CA ALA A 68 -11.31 14.17 6.15
C ALA A 68 -10.09 14.54 7.01
N THR A 69 -9.31 15.57 6.62
CA THR A 69 -8.14 16.02 7.40
C THR A 69 -8.52 16.60 8.76
N TYR A 70 -9.69 17.25 8.87
CA TYR A 70 -10.25 17.73 10.15
C TYR A 70 -10.78 16.59 11.05
N TYR A 71 -10.93 15.39 10.49
CA TYR A 71 -11.31 14.17 11.21
C TYR A 71 -10.13 13.19 11.36
N GLY A 72 -8.90 13.64 11.18
CA GLY A 72 -7.70 12.84 11.43
C GLY A 72 -7.00 12.26 10.22
N ALA A 73 -7.51 12.45 8.99
CA ALA A 73 -6.83 11.94 7.80
C ALA A 73 -5.44 12.59 7.65
N GLY A 74 -4.41 11.76 7.54
CA GLY A 74 -3.01 12.19 7.47
C GLY A 74 -2.36 12.49 8.83
N GLN A 75 -3.01 12.13 9.94
CA GLN A 75 -2.43 12.20 11.29
C GLN A 75 -2.31 10.80 11.90
N ARG A 76 -1.42 10.64 12.89
CA ARG A 76 -1.20 9.38 13.59
C ARG A 76 -2.38 9.07 14.51
N ASP A 77 -2.86 7.83 14.50
CA ASP A 77 -4.00 7.39 15.33
C ASP A 77 -3.79 7.65 16.83
N ALA A 78 -2.54 7.59 17.31
CA ALA A 78 -2.16 7.86 18.70
C ALA A 78 -2.41 9.31 19.18
N VAL A 79 -2.54 10.27 18.25
CA VAL A 79 -2.72 11.70 18.56
C VAL A 79 -4.20 12.10 18.44
N LEU A 80 -5.06 11.20 17.93
CA LEU A 80 -6.45 11.48 17.65
C LEU A 80 -7.32 11.39 18.91
N PRO A 81 -8.24 12.35 19.14
CA PRO A 81 -9.24 12.24 20.20
C PRO A 81 -10.09 10.97 20.07
N GLU A 82 -10.44 10.35 21.19
CA GLU A 82 -11.31 9.18 21.22
C GLU A 82 -12.65 9.46 20.48
N GLY A 83 -13.04 8.53 19.60
CA GLY A 83 -14.29 8.61 18.84
C GLY A 83 -14.25 9.42 17.53
N ILE A 84 -13.12 10.03 17.17
CA ILE A 84 -12.98 10.74 15.88
C ILE A 84 -12.72 9.78 14.71
N CYS A 85 -12.01 8.68 14.94
CA CYS A 85 -11.55 7.74 13.90
C CYS A 85 -12.68 7.19 13.01
N PRO A 86 -13.87 6.81 13.53
CA PRO A 86 -14.96 6.35 12.67
C PRO A 86 -15.46 7.42 11.69
N HIS A 87 -15.44 8.69 12.10
CA HIS A 87 -15.83 9.79 11.21
C HIS A 87 -14.77 10.00 10.12
N GLY A 88 -13.49 9.93 10.48
CA GLY A 88 -12.38 9.99 9.52
C GLY A 88 -12.45 8.88 8.48
N LYS A 89 -12.58 7.62 8.93
CA LYS A 89 -12.72 6.45 8.06
C LYS A 89 -13.95 6.54 7.13
N PHE A 90 -15.06 7.10 7.61
CA PHE A 90 -16.24 7.36 6.78
C PHE A 90 -15.96 8.36 5.65
N PHE A 91 -15.27 9.47 5.93
CA PHE A 91 -14.88 10.43 4.87
C PHE A 91 -13.86 9.83 3.89
N VAL A 92 -12.95 8.97 4.35
CA VAL A 92 -12.03 8.22 3.48
C VAL A 92 -12.79 7.24 2.58
N TRP A 93 -13.82 6.56 3.10
CA TRP A 93 -14.69 5.71 2.28
C TRP A 93 -15.45 6.51 1.22
N LEU A 94 -16.00 7.67 1.59
CA LEU A 94 -16.63 8.60 0.62
C LEU A 94 -15.64 9.09 -0.43
N PHE A 95 -14.42 9.45 -0.02
CA PHE A 95 -13.34 9.84 -0.92
C PHE A 95 -13.11 8.77 -1.98
N GLN A 96 -13.02 7.51 -1.59
CA GLN A 96 -12.77 6.40 -2.51
C GLN A 96 -13.87 6.25 -3.58
N ILE A 97 -15.14 6.48 -3.21
CA ILE A 97 -16.27 6.46 -4.15
C ILE A 97 -16.15 7.54 -5.22
N PHE A 98 -15.96 8.80 -4.80
CA PHE A 98 -15.85 9.93 -5.72
C PHE A 98 -14.56 9.87 -6.55
N TYR A 99 -13.50 9.30 -5.99
CA TYR A 99 -12.25 9.06 -6.72
C TYR A 99 -12.47 8.09 -7.87
N CYS A 100 -13.10 6.94 -7.62
CA CYS A 100 -13.41 5.96 -8.68
C CYS A 100 -14.33 6.56 -9.76
N ALA A 101 -15.38 7.28 -9.36
CA ALA A 101 -16.32 7.88 -10.31
C ALA A 101 -15.67 8.97 -11.18
N SER A 102 -14.92 9.89 -10.56
CA SER A 102 -14.23 10.98 -11.29
C SER A 102 -13.19 10.44 -12.26
N LEU A 103 -12.39 9.45 -11.86
CA LEU A 103 -11.33 8.86 -12.68
C LEU A 103 -11.88 8.22 -13.96
N VAL A 104 -13.02 7.52 -13.88
CA VAL A 104 -13.68 6.95 -15.07
C VAL A 104 -14.19 8.05 -16.00
N SER A 105 -14.86 9.07 -15.47
CA SER A 105 -15.39 10.16 -16.30
C SER A 105 -14.26 10.92 -17.03
N ILE A 106 -13.13 11.15 -16.36
CA ILE A 106 -11.95 11.80 -16.96
C ILE A 106 -11.33 10.91 -18.04
N LYS A 107 -11.13 9.62 -17.77
CA LYS A 107 -10.59 8.68 -18.78
C LYS A 107 -11.52 8.55 -19.98
N ALA A 108 -12.83 8.50 -19.74
CA ALA A 108 -13.83 8.49 -20.82
C ALA A 108 -13.78 9.75 -21.69
N SER A 109 -13.64 10.93 -21.08
CA SER A 109 -13.44 12.19 -21.82
C SER A 109 -12.19 12.16 -22.71
N ILE A 110 -11.06 11.67 -22.18
CA ILE A 110 -9.80 11.54 -22.95
C ILE A 110 -9.99 10.54 -24.09
N CYS A 111 -10.54 9.36 -23.82
CA CYS A 111 -10.78 8.34 -24.85
C CYS A 111 -11.73 8.83 -25.95
N ASP A 112 -12.80 9.57 -25.63
CA ASP A 112 -13.69 10.16 -26.63
C ASP A 112 -12.97 11.19 -27.50
N ALA A 113 -12.17 12.07 -26.88
CA ALA A 113 -11.36 13.04 -27.60
C ALA A 113 -10.36 12.35 -28.55
N LEU A 114 -9.73 11.25 -28.12
CA LEU A 114 -8.83 10.46 -28.96
C LEU A 114 -9.55 9.75 -30.10
N LEU A 115 -10.73 9.18 -29.84
CA LEU A 115 -11.56 8.52 -30.85
C LEU A 115 -12.01 9.49 -31.95
N ARG A 116 -12.30 10.74 -31.58
CA ARG A 116 -12.65 11.80 -32.54
C ARG A 116 -11.49 12.16 -33.47
N ILE A 117 -10.26 12.13 -32.97
CA ILE A 117 -9.04 12.47 -33.75
C ILE A 117 -8.49 11.24 -34.51
N ALA A 118 -8.83 10.02 -34.07
CA ALA A 118 -8.28 8.79 -34.62
C ALA A 118 -8.74 8.53 -36.05
N VAL A 119 -7.79 8.66 -36.99
CA VAL A 119 -7.97 8.29 -38.41
C VAL A 119 -7.68 6.80 -38.64
N ILE A 120 -6.67 6.25 -37.95
CA ILE A 120 -6.22 4.85 -38.12
C ILE A 120 -7.09 3.91 -37.29
N PRO A 121 -7.60 2.79 -37.85
CA PRO A 121 -8.51 1.88 -37.15
C PRO A 121 -7.86 1.23 -35.92
N TRP A 122 -6.56 0.92 -35.97
CA TRP A 122 -5.83 0.39 -34.81
C TRP A 122 -5.86 1.33 -33.61
N HIS A 123 -5.70 2.64 -33.82
CA HIS A 123 -5.78 3.61 -32.72
C HIS A 123 -7.17 3.68 -32.09
N ARG A 124 -8.23 3.47 -32.89
CA ARG A 124 -9.61 3.40 -32.38
C ARG A 124 -9.83 2.16 -31.52
N VAL A 125 -9.31 1.01 -31.95
CA VAL A 125 -9.40 -0.24 -31.17
C VAL A 125 -8.69 -0.07 -29.82
N VAL A 126 -7.47 0.48 -29.81
CA VAL A 126 -6.72 0.71 -28.57
C VAL A 126 -7.46 1.67 -27.64
N ALA A 127 -8.04 2.76 -28.16
CA ALA A 127 -8.82 3.70 -27.35
C ALA A 127 -10.07 3.04 -26.72
N TRP A 128 -10.83 2.24 -27.48
CA TRP A 128 -11.97 1.49 -26.97
C TRP A 128 -11.58 0.44 -25.92
N MET A 129 -10.48 -0.29 -26.14
CA MET A 129 -9.96 -1.27 -25.18
C MET A 129 -9.53 -0.59 -23.87
N THR A 130 -8.88 0.58 -23.97
CA THR A 130 -8.45 1.36 -22.80
C THR A 130 -9.64 1.86 -21.99
N LEU A 131 -10.69 2.36 -22.68
CA LEU A 131 -11.93 2.78 -22.05
C LEU A 131 -12.64 1.61 -21.35
N ALA A 132 -12.77 0.47 -22.03
CA ALA A 132 -13.38 -0.73 -21.46
C ALA A 132 -12.63 -1.20 -20.21
N MET A 133 -11.30 -1.27 -20.26
CA MET A 133 -10.46 -1.62 -19.12
C MET A 133 -10.67 -0.66 -17.94
N ALA A 134 -10.65 0.65 -18.19
CA ALA A 134 -10.85 1.66 -17.14
C ALA A 134 -12.23 1.54 -16.46
N VAL A 135 -13.29 1.34 -17.25
CA VAL A 135 -14.66 1.15 -16.73
C VAL A 135 -14.77 -0.14 -15.92
N ILE A 136 -14.26 -1.26 -16.43
CA ILE A 136 -14.30 -2.56 -15.72
C ILE A 136 -13.57 -2.46 -14.38
N CYS A 137 -12.36 -1.90 -14.37
CA CYS A 137 -11.57 -1.78 -13.14
C CYS A 137 -12.28 -0.91 -12.10
N ALA A 138 -12.84 0.22 -12.51
CA ALA A 138 -13.57 1.09 -11.60
C ALA A 138 -14.86 0.46 -11.07
N MET A 139 -15.57 -0.32 -11.90
CA MET A 139 -16.74 -1.08 -11.46
C MET A 139 -16.36 -2.13 -10.40
N ILE A 140 -15.25 -2.84 -10.60
CA ILE A 140 -14.74 -3.81 -9.62
C ILE A 140 -14.45 -3.11 -8.28
N VAL A 141 -13.76 -1.97 -8.29
CA VAL A 141 -13.47 -1.22 -7.06
C VAL A 141 -14.76 -0.73 -6.42
N PHE A 142 -15.64 -0.11 -7.19
CA PHE A 142 -16.90 0.44 -6.70
C PHE A 142 -17.71 -0.65 -5.99
N ILE A 143 -17.90 -1.82 -6.61
CA ILE A 143 -18.61 -2.95 -6.00
C ILE A 143 -17.88 -3.43 -4.74
N SER A 144 -16.56 -3.53 -4.79
CA SER A 144 -15.75 -3.97 -3.65
C SER A 144 -15.94 -3.08 -2.43
N LEU A 145 -16.08 -1.76 -2.60
CA LEU A 145 -16.33 -0.82 -1.49
C LEU A 145 -17.61 -1.09 -0.70
N PHE A 146 -18.60 -1.77 -1.30
CA PHE A 146 -19.85 -2.11 -0.64
C PHE A 146 -19.87 -3.55 -0.10
N VAL A 147 -19.01 -4.43 -0.62
CA VAL A 147 -19.05 -5.88 -0.33
C VAL A 147 -17.93 -6.32 0.62
N LEU A 148 -16.86 -5.52 0.73
CA LEU A 148 -15.66 -5.82 1.54
C LEU A 148 -15.98 -6.16 3.00
N CYS A 149 -16.97 -5.49 3.58
CA CYS A 149 -17.31 -5.59 4.99
C CYS A 149 -18.81 -5.82 5.19
N LYS A 150 -19.15 -6.67 6.16
CA LYS A 150 -20.52 -6.98 6.57
C LYS A 150 -20.69 -6.77 8.08
N PRO A 151 -21.56 -5.83 8.51
CA PRO A 151 -22.27 -4.82 7.70
C PRO A 151 -21.31 -3.79 7.08
N LEU A 152 -21.76 -3.06 6.05
CA LEU A 152 -20.97 -2.00 5.39
C LEU A 152 -20.37 -1.00 6.39
N SER A 153 -21.12 -0.71 7.46
CA SER A 153 -20.69 0.18 8.53
C SER A 153 -19.41 -0.24 9.23
N ALA A 154 -19.08 -1.53 9.22
CA ALA A 154 -17.84 -2.05 9.78
C ALA A 154 -16.59 -1.47 9.11
N THR A 155 -16.69 -0.96 7.88
CA THR A 155 -15.60 -0.26 7.19
C THR A 155 -15.09 0.95 7.97
N TRP A 156 -15.99 1.66 8.68
CA TRP A 156 -15.62 2.84 9.45
C TRP A 156 -15.77 2.64 10.96
N THR A 157 -16.68 1.79 11.43
CA THR A 157 -16.82 1.51 12.87
C THR A 157 -15.86 0.43 13.37
N GLY A 158 -15.40 -0.47 12.50
CA GLY A 158 -14.67 -1.68 12.90
C GLY A 158 -15.58 -2.82 13.39
N ASP A 159 -16.85 -2.55 13.65
CA ASP A 159 -17.80 -3.52 14.19
C ASP A 159 -18.42 -4.39 13.09
N GLY A 160 -17.73 -5.48 12.73
CA GLY A 160 -18.25 -6.49 11.80
C GLY A 160 -17.17 -7.40 11.25
N LYS A 161 -17.50 -8.13 10.17
CA LYS A 161 -16.55 -8.99 9.46
C LYS A 161 -16.15 -8.37 8.13
N CYS A 162 -14.86 -8.12 7.94
CA CYS A 162 -14.30 -7.66 6.68
C CYS A 162 -13.52 -8.79 5.98
N SER A 163 -13.35 -8.67 4.67
CA SER A 163 -12.51 -9.56 3.88
C SER A 163 -11.06 -9.55 4.39
N PRO A 164 -10.33 -10.68 4.28
CA PRO A 164 -8.98 -10.78 4.78
C PRO A 164 -8.03 -9.79 4.08
N PRO A 165 -6.97 -9.32 4.74
CA PRO A 165 -6.01 -8.36 4.17
C PRO A 165 -5.43 -8.78 2.81
N SER A 166 -5.25 -10.08 2.58
CA SER A 166 -4.80 -10.64 1.30
C SER A 166 -5.76 -10.35 0.14
N ALA A 167 -7.07 -10.39 0.36
CA ALA A 167 -8.06 -10.04 -0.65
C ALA A 167 -8.01 -8.53 -0.98
N LEU A 168 -7.68 -7.69 0.01
CA LEU A 168 -7.52 -6.25 -0.16
C LEU A 168 -6.26 -5.92 -0.95
N ALA A 169 -5.15 -6.61 -0.66
CA ALA A 169 -3.89 -6.45 -1.38
C ALA A 169 -4.01 -6.85 -2.85
N ILE A 170 -4.65 -7.99 -3.15
CA ILE A 170 -4.90 -8.44 -4.52
C ILE A 170 -5.72 -7.41 -5.29
N LEU A 171 -6.79 -6.89 -4.68
CA LEU A 171 -7.63 -5.86 -5.27
C LEU A 171 -6.82 -4.57 -5.51
N ALA A 172 -6.04 -4.11 -4.52
CA ALA A 172 -5.23 -2.91 -4.63
C ALA A 172 -4.14 -3.02 -5.72
N CYS A 173 -3.51 -4.20 -5.84
CA CYS A 173 -2.53 -4.50 -6.87
C CYS A 173 -3.17 -4.47 -8.27
N PHE A 174 -4.29 -5.19 -8.45
CA PHE A 174 -5.03 -5.23 -9.72
C PHE A 174 -5.41 -3.82 -10.20
N VAL A 175 -5.92 -2.99 -9.30
CA VAL A 175 -6.33 -1.60 -9.60
C VAL A 175 -5.14 -0.73 -9.96
N SER A 176 -4.03 -0.85 -9.21
CA SER A 176 -2.83 -0.04 -9.42
C SER A 176 -2.21 -0.36 -10.79
N VAL A 177 -2.04 -1.65 -11.11
CA VAL A 177 -1.52 -2.10 -12.41
C VAL A 177 -2.42 -1.62 -13.56
N SER A 178 -3.74 -1.76 -13.39
CA SER A 178 -4.70 -1.36 -14.41
C SER A 178 -4.72 0.15 -14.62
N SER A 179 -4.58 0.95 -13.56
CA SER A 179 -4.48 2.41 -13.68
C SER A 179 -3.19 2.80 -14.41
N ILE A 180 -2.04 2.25 -14.02
CA ILE A 180 -0.74 2.52 -14.66
C ILE A 180 -0.81 2.21 -16.15
N LEU A 181 -1.34 1.03 -16.52
CA LEU A 181 -1.45 0.62 -17.91
C LEU A 181 -2.34 1.59 -18.71
N THR A 182 -3.52 1.91 -18.19
CA THR A 182 -4.45 2.81 -18.88
C THR A 182 -3.90 4.24 -18.99
N ASP A 183 -3.19 4.74 -17.99
CA ASP A 183 -2.57 6.07 -18.01
C ASP A 183 -1.43 6.15 -19.03
N ILE A 184 -0.56 5.13 -19.08
CA ILE A 184 0.51 5.03 -20.09
C ILE A 184 -0.08 4.98 -21.50
N ILE A 185 -1.15 4.21 -21.73
CA ILE A 185 -1.79 4.13 -23.05
C ILE A 185 -2.44 5.47 -23.42
N CYS A 186 -3.16 6.11 -22.50
CA CYS A 186 -3.76 7.42 -22.71
C CYS A 186 -2.72 8.51 -23.01
N ALA A 187 -1.49 8.39 -22.50
CA ALA A 187 -0.39 9.28 -22.85
C ALA A 187 0.29 8.88 -24.18
N ALA A 188 0.58 7.60 -24.40
CA ALA A 188 1.31 7.17 -25.59
C ALA A 188 0.49 7.36 -26.88
N LEU A 189 -0.81 7.07 -26.85
CA LEU A 189 -1.67 7.03 -28.02
C LEU A 189 -1.75 8.39 -28.77
N PRO A 190 -2.10 9.52 -28.12
CA PRO A 190 -2.04 10.84 -28.75
C PRO A 190 -0.64 11.22 -29.25
N ALA A 191 0.41 10.86 -28.51
CA ALA A 191 1.79 11.15 -28.92
C ALA A 191 2.13 10.48 -30.26
N LEU A 192 1.78 9.19 -30.41
CA LEU A 192 1.99 8.43 -31.65
C LEU A 192 1.14 8.97 -32.81
N MET A 193 -0.10 9.38 -32.52
CA MET A 193 -0.99 9.97 -33.53
C MET A 193 -0.48 11.29 -34.08
N LEU A 194 0.18 12.09 -33.24
CA LEU A 194 0.58 13.46 -33.56
C LEU A 194 2.06 13.58 -33.96
N TYR A 195 2.87 12.55 -33.73
CA TYR A 195 4.29 12.54 -34.08
C TYR A 195 4.55 12.84 -35.56
N LYS A 196 3.64 12.42 -36.45
CA LYS A 196 3.71 12.67 -37.90
C LYS A 196 2.85 13.85 -38.38
N ALA A 197 2.10 14.51 -37.49
CA ALA A 197 1.21 15.60 -37.85
C ALA A 197 1.98 16.94 -37.91
N GLN A 198 1.86 17.67 -39.02
CA GLN A 198 2.43 19.01 -39.21
C GLN A 198 1.60 20.04 -38.44
N MET A 199 1.86 20.21 -37.14
CA MET A 199 1.15 21.17 -36.27
C MET A 199 2.05 22.34 -35.86
N GLU A 200 1.42 23.50 -35.62
CA GLU A 200 2.08 24.66 -35.03
C GLU A 200 2.62 24.35 -33.63
N LEU A 201 3.77 24.93 -33.29
CA LEU A 201 4.54 24.63 -32.08
C LEU A 201 3.71 24.77 -30.79
N ALA A 202 2.80 25.75 -30.72
CA ALA A 202 1.92 25.96 -29.57
C ALA A 202 0.99 24.76 -29.30
N THR A 203 0.41 24.16 -30.35
CA THR A 203 -0.43 22.97 -30.24
C THR A 203 0.39 21.76 -29.83
N LYS A 204 1.61 21.63 -30.36
CA LYS A 204 2.55 20.57 -29.99
C LYS A 204 2.94 20.63 -28.52
N VAL A 205 3.25 21.82 -28.00
CA VAL A 205 3.61 22.05 -26.59
C VAL A 205 2.43 21.75 -25.65
N SER A 206 1.22 22.23 -25.97
CA SER A 206 0.03 21.97 -25.16
C SER A 206 -0.25 20.48 -25.03
N ILE A 207 -0.14 19.74 -26.14
CA ILE A 207 -0.31 18.30 -26.16
C ILE A 207 0.80 17.63 -25.34
N SER A 208 2.07 18.00 -25.53
CA SER A 208 3.19 17.47 -24.74
C SER A 208 3.02 17.67 -23.23
N MET A 209 2.44 18.80 -22.79
CA MET A 209 2.14 19.03 -21.36
C MET A 209 1.04 18.10 -20.84
N VAL A 210 -0.05 17.91 -21.59
CA VAL A 210 -1.13 16.98 -21.21
C VAL A 210 -0.62 15.54 -21.15
N LEU A 211 0.22 15.16 -22.10
CA LEU A 211 0.90 13.86 -22.13
C LEU A 211 1.82 13.64 -20.92
N GLY A 212 2.58 14.68 -20.55
CA GLY A 212 3.48 14.64 -19.40
C GLY A 212 2.74 14.48 -18.07
N LEU A 213 1.58 15.12 -17.91
CA LEU A 213 0.76 14.96 -16.70
C LEU A 213 0.27 13.52 -16.49
N GLY A 214 -0.13 12.83 -17.56
CA GLY A 214 -0.53 11.42 -17.50
C GLY A 214 0.62 10.52 -17.03
N ALA A 215 1.83 10.75 -17.55
CA ALA A 215 3.02 10.01 -17.11
C ALA A 215 3.39 10.28 -15.65
N LEU A 216 3.29 11.53 -15.19
CA LEU A 216 3.54 11.89 -13.78
C LEU A 216 2.56 11.19 -12.82
N ALA A 217 1.29 11.06 -13.20
CA ALA A 217 0.29 10.33 -12.41
C ALA A 217 0.62 8.83 -12.30
N SER A 218 1.13 8.21 -13.38
CA SER A 218 1.60 6.82 -13.33
C SER A 218 2.79 6.66 -12.39
N VAL A 219 3.78 7.57 -12.45
CA VAL A 219 4.96 7.54 -11.56
C VAL A 219 4.55 7.66 -10.10
N ALA A 220 3.62 8.58 -9.77
CA ALA A 220 3.10 8.71 -8.42
C ALA A 220 2.41 7.41 -7.94
N THR A 221 1.67 6.74 -8.83
CA THR A 221 1.01 5.45 -8.51
C THR A 221 2.03 4.32 -8.30
N ILE A 222 3.09 4.28 -9.09
CA ILE A 222 4.19 3.32 -8.93
C ILE A 222 4.88 3.52 -7.59
N ILE A 223 5.22 4.76 -7.22
CA ILE A 223 5.83 5.09 -5.93
C ILE A 223 4.91 4.68 -4.77
N ARG A 224 3.59 4.86 -4.92
CA ARG A 224 2.59 4.52 -3.91
C ARG A 224 2.40 3.01 -3.72
N MET A 225 2.59 2.21 -4.77
CA MET A 225 2.22 0.79 -4.77
C MET A 225 2.90 -0.04 -3.69
N PRO A 226 4.23 0.06 -3.44
CA PRO A 226 4.90 -0.62 -2.34
C PRO A 226 4.29 -0.28 -0.97
N PHE A 227 3.99 0.99 -0.69
CA PHE A 227 3.39 1.41 0.58
C PHE A 227 1.99 0.83 0.79
N VAL A 228 1.22 0.68 -0.28
CA VAL A 228 -0.14 0.11 -0.23
C VAL A 228 -0.09 -1.39 0.02
N LEU A 229 0.82 -2.10 -0.65
CA LEU A 229 1.06 -3.52 -0.37
C LEU A 229 1.56 -3.73 1.06
N PHE A 230 2.46 -2.87 1.53
CA PHE A 230 2.95 -2.88 2.91
C PHE A 230 1.85 -2.60 3.94
N TYR A 231 0.90 -1.71 3.64
CA TYR A 231 -0.26 -1.44 4.52
C TYR A 231 -1.19 -2.65 4.66
N PHE A 232 -1.35 -3.46 3.61
CA PHE A 232 -2.20 -4.65 3.62
C PHE A 232 -1.46 -5.95 3.98
N HIS A 233 -0.13 -5.93 3.91
CA HIS A 233 0.78 -6.99 4.32
C HIS A 233 1.96 -6.38 5.07
N PRO A 234 1.79 -6.05 6.37
CA PRO A 234 2.88 -5.51 7.16
C PRO A 234 3.82 -6.66 7.53
N ASN A 235 4.80 -6.98 6.69
CA ASN A 235 5.94 -7.79 7.09
C ASN A 235 7.14 -7.32 6.26
N PRO A 236 8.10 -6.60 6.87
CA PRO A 236 9.04 -7.21 7.83
C PRO A 236 9.01 -6.58 9.22
N GLY A 237 9.36 -7.40 10.21
CA GLY A 237 9.17 -7.14 11.63
C GLY A 237 10.07 -6.09 12.30
N TYR A 238 9.94 -6.05 13.63
CA TYR A 238 10.81 -5.33 14.56
C TYR A 238 12.27 -5.82 14.44
N LEU A 239 13.02 -5.31 13.47
CA LEU A 239 14.35 -5.78 13.10
C LEU A 239 15.38 -5.46 14.19
N CYS A 240 16.38 -6.35 14.35
CA CYS A 240 17.58 -6.17 15.19
C CYS A 240 17.41 -6.08 16.72
N ALA A 241 16.23 -6.41 17.27
CA ALA A 241 16.07 -6.55 18.73
C ALA A 241 16.83 -7.73 19.35
N GLY A 242 17.33 -8.66 18.53
CA GLY A 242 18.09 -9.82 18.98
C GLY A 242 17.29 -11.12 19.06
N LYS A 243 16.09 -11.16 18.46
CA LYS A 243 15.20 -12.35 18.41
C LYS A 243 15.91 -13.60 17.90
N SER A 244 16.49 -13.53 16.71
CA SER A 244 17.20 -14.67 16.12
C SER A 244 18.45 -15.08 16.91
N THR A 245 19.12 -14.12 17.54
CA THR A 245 20.25 -14.40 18.44
C THR A 245 19.78 -15.16 19.69
N LEU A 246 18.68 -14.73 20.30
CA LEU A 246 18.06 -15.41 21.43
C LEU A 246 17.53 -16.79 21.03
N ALA A 247 16.85 -16.91 19.90
CA ALA A 247 16.31 -18.18 19.41
C ALA A 247 17.43 -19.21 19.15
N LYS A 248 18.54 -18.79 18.51
CA LYS A 248 19.73 -19.62 18.32
C LYS A 248 20.38 -20.03 19.64
N ALA A 249 20.47 -19.10 20.60
CA ALA A 249 20.99 -19.39 21.93
C ALA A 249 20.13 -20.42 22.69
N ILE A 250 18.80 -20.29 22.63
CA ILE A 250 17.86 -21.24 23.26
C ILE A 250 18.06 -22.64 22.68
N VAL A 251 18.06 -22.79 21.36
CA VAL A 251 18.22 -24.11 20.72
C VAL A 251 19.61 -24.71 20.98
N THR A 252 20.64 -23.88 21.12
CA THR A 252 22.00 -24.34 21.45
C THR A 252 22.09 -24.85 22.88
N GLN A 253 21.42 -24.19 23.84
CA GLN A 253 21.44 -24.58 25.25
C GLN A 253 20.42 -25.67 25.59
N LEU A 254 19.30 -25.73 24.85
CA LEU A 254 18.19 -26.66 25.06
C LEU A 254 17.95 -27.46 23.76
N PRO A 255 18.59 -28.62 23.58
CA PRO A 255 18.54 -29.38 22.33
C PRO A 255 17.16 -29.97 22.01
N ASN A 256 16.24 -29.98 22.97
CA ASN A 256 14.84 -30.40 22.75
C ASN A 256 14.00 -29.33 22.04
N PHE A 257 14.51 -28.10 21.93
CA PHE A 257 13.82 -27.02 21.21
C PHE A 257 14.22 -27.03 19.73
N LYS A 258 13.22 -26.87 18.86
CA LYS A 258 13.42 -26.66 17.42
C LYS A 258 13.11 -25.21 17.07
N ARG A 259 14.03 -24.53 16.36
CA ARG A 259 13.80 -23.18 15.83
C ARG A 259 13.04 -23.27 14.51
N LEU A 260 11.97 -22.50 14.39
CA LEU A 260 11.27 -22.27 13.12
C LEU A 260 11.35 -20.79 12.77
N SER A 261 11.76 -20.47 11.55
CA SER A 261 11.94 -19.11 11.05
C SER A 261 11.60 -19.06 9.56
N ASN A 262 10.81 -18.07 9.14
CA ASN A 262 10.51 -17.84 7.73
C ASN A 262 11.79 -17.51 6.95
N ASP A 263 12.65 -16.64 7.49
CA ASP A 263 13.89 -16.23 6.83
C ASP A 263 14.82 -17.42 6.58
N GLN A 264 14.89 -18.36 7.52
CA GLN A 264 15.65 -19.59 7.35
C GLN A 264 15.06 -20.50 6.28
N ILE A 265 13.73 -20.70 6.25
CA ILE A 265 13.07 -21.53 5.24
C ILE A 265 13.27 -20.95 3.84
N ILE A 266 13.16 -19.62 3.70
CA ILE A 266 13.40 -18.92 2.43
C ILE A 266 14.85 -19.09 2.01
N TYR A 267 15.81 -18.87 2.92
CA TYR A 267 17.23 -19.02 2.63
C TYR A 267 17.60 -20.44 2.19
N GLU A 268 17.09 -21.46 2.90
CA GLU A 268 17.35 -22.87 2.56
C GLU A 268 16.70 -23.29 1.23
N SER A 269 15.55 -22.70 0.89
CA SER A 269 14.79 -23.07 -0.33
C SER A 269 15.21 -22.28 -1.57
N HIS A 270 15.59 -21.01 -1.41
CA HIS A 270 15.73 -20.05 -2.52
C HIS A 270 17.02 -19.22 -2.48
N GLY A 271 17.80 -19.26 -1.39
CA GLY A 271 19.04 -18.50 -1.25
C GLY A 271 18.82 -17.08 -0.72
N LEU A 272 19.69 -16.14 -1.10
CA LEU A 272 19.73 -14.77 -0.59
C LEU A 272 18.86 -13.80 -1.40
N TYR A 273 18.11 -12.97 -0.67
CA TYR A 273 17.31 -11.88 -1.23
C TYR A 273 18.17 -10.92 -2.06
N ASN A 274 17.70 -10.62 -3.27
CA ASN A 274 18.34 -9.69 -4.21
C ASN A 274 19.77 -10.08 -4.63
N ILE A 275 20.12 -11.36 -4.47
CA ILE A 275 21.38 -11.97 -4.93
C ILE A 275 21.04 -13.24 -5.74
N ASP A 276 20.41 -14.21 -5.09
CA ASP A 276 20.05 -15.49 -5.71
C ASP A 276 18.68 -15.44 -6.38
N TYR A 277 17.78 -14.57 -5.90
CA TYR A 277 16.46 -14.33 -6.50
C TYR A 277 16.10 -12.84 -6.51
N PRO A 278 15.28 -12.39 -7.49
CA PRO A 278 14.87 -11.00 -7.60
C PRO A 278 13.88 -10.60 -6.49
N ALA A 279 13.92 -9.33 -6.10
CA ALA A 279 13.06 -8.76 -5.05
C ALA A 279 11.56 -9.05 -5.24
N GLU A 280 11.09 -9.12 -6.48
CA GLU A 280 9.71 -9.40 -6.87
C GLU A 280 9.20 -10.77 -6.41
N GLN A 281 10.10 -11.74 -6.25
CA GLN A 281 9.74 -13.12 -5.84
C GLN A 281 9.68 -13.30 -4.32
N TYR A 282 10.17 -12.32 -3.55
CA TYR A 282 10.25 -12.43 -2.09
C TYR A 282 8.89 -12.65 -1.43
N GLU A 283 7.84 -11.95 -1.89
CA GLU A 283 6.49 -12.10 -1.33
C GLU A 283 5.94 -13.52 -1.52
N VAL A 284 6.16 -14.11 -2.70
CA VAL A 284 5.73 -15.48 -3.00
C VAL A 284 6.46 -16.46 -2.08
N TYR A 285 7.78 -16.31 -1.94
CA TYR A 285 8.58 -17.17 -1.08
C TYR A 285 8.25 -17.01 0.40
N GLN A 286 7.88 -15.81 0.84
CA GLN A 286 7.43 -15.57 2.21
C GLN A 286 6.11 -16.27 2.50
N GLN A 287 5.15 -16.26 1.57
CA GLN A 287 3.89 -17.00 1.72
C GLN A 287 4.13 -18.52 1.77
N GLU A 288 4.95 -19.05 0.87
CA GLU A 288 5.31 -20.47 0.86
C GLU A 288 6.02 -20.88 2.16
N ALA A 289 6.96 -20.05 2.64
CA ALA A 289 7.67 -20.29 3.88
C ALA A 289 6.75 -20.26 5.10
N SER A 290 5.82 -19.30 5.17
CA SER A 290 4.85 -19.20 6.26
C SER A 290 3.92 -20.42 6.30
N GLN A 291 3.46 -20.92 5.14
CA GLN A 291 2.64 -22.13 5.07
C GLN A 291 3.41 -23.37 5.55
N LYS A 292 4.66 -23.52 5.11
CA LYS A 292 5.54 -24.61 5.56
C LYS A 292 5.81 -24.52 7.07
N LEU A 293 6.04 -23.32 7.59
CA LEU A 293 6.29 -23.08 9.01
C LEU A 293 5.09 -23.47 9.86
N ILE A 294 3.88 -23.05 9.49
CA ILE A 294 2.65 -23.38 10.23
C ILE A 294 2.41 -24.88 10.20
N ALA A 295 2.53 -25.52 9.04
CA ALA A 295 2.36 -26.98 8.93
C ALA A 295 3.35 -27.75 9.81
N GLU A 296 4.61 -27.30 9.87
CA GLU A 296 5.63 -27.92 10.73
C GLU A 296 5.39 -27.64 12.22
N LEU A 297 4.94 -26.44 12.58
CA LEU A 297 4.54 -26.10 13.95
C LEU A 297 3.42 -27.03 14.44
N GLU A 298 2.35 -27.17 13.64
CA GLU A 298 1.21 -28.04 13.99
C GLU A 298 1.65 -29.50 14.15
N ARG A 299 2.51 -29.99 13.24
CA ARG A 299 3.06 -31.34 13.32
C ARG A 299 3.82 -31.57 14.62
N ILE A 300 4.73 -30.65 14.99
CA ILE A 300 5.53 -30.78 16.21
C ILE A 300 4.64 -30.75 17.46
N LEU A 301 3.65 -29.85 17.50
CA LEU A 301 2.72 -29.74 18.63
C LEU A 301 1.83 -30.99 18.79
N GLN A 302 1.38 -31.59 17.68
CA GLN A 302 0.57 -32.81 17.69
C GLN A 302 1.39 -34.05 18.08
N ASP A 303 2.62 -34.15 17.55
CA ASP A 303 3.53 -35.25 17.84
C ASP A 303 4.05 -35.21 19.28
N LYS A 304 4.01 -34.02 19.93
CA LYS A 304 4.49 -33.77 21.30
C LYS A 304 5.94 -34.22 21.54
N THR A 305 6.74 -34.18 20.48
CA THR A 305 8.11 -34.69 20.47
C THR A 305 9.11 -33.64 20.93
N ASN A 306 8.95 -32.40 20.48
CA ASN A 306 9.89 -31.29 20.72
C ASN A 306 9.15 -30.02 21.14
N ASP A 307 9.85 -29.15 21.86
CA ASP A 307 9.41 -27.76 22.06
C ASP A 307 9.82 -26.91 20.85
N VAL A 308 9.16 -25.76 20.65
CA VAL A 308 9.40 -24.90 19.47
C VAL A 308 9.75 -23.48 19.89
N VAL A 309 10.79 -22.93 19.27
CA VAL A 309 11.06 -21.48 19.27
C VAL A 309 10.62 -20.90 17.93
N LEU A 310 9.58 -20.09 17.96
CA LEU A 310 9.13 -19.32 16.80
C LEU A 310 9.98 -18.04 16.70
N ASP A 311 10.92 -18.02 15.76
CA ASP A 311 11.73 -16.85 15.46
C ASP A 311 11.03 -16.01 14.40
N LEU A 312 9.95 -15.37 14.83
CA LEU A 312 9.09 -14.50 14.04
C LEU A 312 9.03 -13.10 14.67
N SER A 313 8.53 -12.14 13.90
CA SER A 313 8.45 -10.74 14.29
C SER A 313 7.39 -10.45 15.35
N PHE A 314 6.25 -11.16 15.29
CA PHE A 314 5.10 -10.95 16.17
C PHE A 314 4.68 -9.48 16.26
N TYR A 315 4.61 -8.82 15.09
CA TYR A 315 4.68 -7.37 14.98
C TYR A 315 3.41 -6.63 15.42
N ASP A 316 2.23 -7.25 15.28
CA ASP A 316 0.96 -6.71 15.77
C ASP A 316 0.24 -7.71 16.69
N LYS A 317 -0.78 -7.23 17.41
CA LYS A 317 -1.53 -8.06 18.36
C LYS A 317 -2.36 -9.14 17.68
N GLU A 318 -2.94 -8.88 16.52
CA GLU A 318 -3.77 -9.85 15.79
C GLU A 318 -2.93 -11.07 15.36
N TYR A 319 -1.74 -10.83 14.83
CA TYR A 319 -0.78 -11.85 14.45
C TYR A 319 -0.25 -12.64 15.65
N ARG A 320 -0.09 -11.99 16.82
CA ARG A 320 0.23 -12.71 18.06
C ARG A 320 -0.92 -13.62 18.47
N ASP A 321 -2.15 -13.13 18.43
CA ASP A 321 -3.34 -13.88 18.82
C ASP A 321 -3.59 -15.07 17.88
N GLU A 322 -3.36 -14.92 16.57
CA GLU A 322 -3.41 -16.02 15.60
C GLU A 322 -2.48 -17.18 15.99
N TYR A 323 -1.22 -16.88 16.34
CA TYR A 323 -0.26 -17.92 16.72
C TYR A 323 -0.56 -18.51 18.10
N LYS A 324 -1.09 -17.73 19.05
CA LYS A 324 -1.57 -18.26 20.33
C LYS A 324 -2.69 -19.27 20.10
N ASP A 325 -3.66 -18.94 19.25
CA ASP A 325 -4.76 -19.83 18.87
C ASP A 325 -4.26 -21.12 18.19
N ILE A 326 -3.29 -21.03 17.28
CA ILE A 326 -2.66 -22.19 16.64
C ILE A 326 -1.97 -23.09 17.68
N VAL A 327 -1.29 -22.51 18.66
CA VAL A 327 -0.61 -23.27 19.71
C VAL A 327 -1.63 -23.95 20.63
N GLU A 328 -2.63 -23.22 21.10
CA GLU A 328 -3.65 -23.73 22.04
C GLU A 328 -4.53 -24.81 21.40
N ARG A 329 -4.98 -24.62 20.16
CA ARG A 329 -5.83 -25.61 19.46
C ARG A 329 -5.13 -26.94 19.22
N ASN A 330 -3.79 -26.95 19.15
CA ASN A 330 -2.97 -28.15 19.03
C ASN A 330 -2.48 -28.68 20.39
N GLY A 331 -3.03 -28.16 21.51
CA GLY A 331 -2.73 -28.65 22.86
C GLY A 331 -1.38 -28.21 23.40
N GLY A 332 -0.75 -27.20 22.78
CA GLY A 332 0.49 -26.59 23.25
C GLY A 332 0.25 -25.50 24.30
N ARG A 333 1.34 -25.04 24.90
CA ARG A 333 1.37 -23.82 25.73
C ARG A 333 2.30 -22.83 25.07
N TRP A 334 1.94 -21.55 25.08
CA TRP A 334 2.76 -20.49 24.52
C TRP A 334 3.45 -19.70 25.63
N VAL A 335 4.62 -19.14 25.31
CA VAL A 335 5.32 -18.14 26.11
C VAL A 335 5.71 -17.01 25.17
N LEU A 336 5.16 -15.82 25.40
CA LEU A 336 5.48 -14.64 24.62
C LEU A 336 6.68 -13.94 25.25
N VAL A 337 7.74 -13.71 24.47
CA VAL A 337 8.95 -13.01 24.92
C VAL A 337 9.08 -11.70 24.15
N TYR A 338 9.07 -10.58 24.86
CA TYR A 338 9.25 -9.25 24.29
C TYR A 338 10.66 -8.72 24.62
N LEU A 339 11.41 -8.41 23.57
CA LEU A 339 12.72 -7.77 23.68
C LEU A 339 12.54 -6.25 23.58
N ASP A 340 12.51 -5.58 24.73
CA ASP A 340 12.37 -4.14 24.84
C ASP A 340 13.73 -3.49 24.60
N ALA A 341 13.91 -2.90 23.41
CA ALA A 341 15.16 -2.30 22.96
C ALA A 341 14.91 -0.87 22.49
N GLY A 342 15.76 0.07 22.90
CA GLY A 342 15.65 1.46 22.49
C GLY A 342 15.93 1.67 21.00
N ARG A 343 15.28 2.67 20.39
CA ARG A 343 15.44 3.06 18.98
C ARG A 343 16.92 3.21 18.59
N ASP A 344 17.69 3.93 19.38
CA ASP A 344 19.10 4.22 19.07
C ASP A 344 19.96 2.95 19.07
N LEU A 345 19.69 2.02 20.00
CA LEU A 345 20.39 0.74 20.06
C LEU A 345 20.08 -0.13 18.84
N LEU A 346 18.80 -0.20 18.46
CA LEU A 346 18.34 -0.94 17.28
C LEU A 346 18.97 -0.37 16.01
N TRP A 347 18.97 0.94 15.85
CA TRP A 347 19.57 1.62 14.71
C TRP A 347 21.08 1.37 14.61
N ASN A 348 21.80 1.51 15.73
CA ASN A 348 23.23 1.21 15.78
C ASN A 348 23.55 -0.24 15.38
N ARG A 349 22.71 -1.19 15.79
CA ARG A 349 22.86 -2.61 15.41
C ARG A 349 22.62 -2.85 13.92
N ILE A 350 21.63 -2.18 13.32
CA ILE A 350 21.37 -2.25 11.88
C ILE A 350 22.57 -1.70 11.10
N GLN A 351 23.08 -0.53 11.49
CA GLN A 351 24.23 0.09 10.84
C GLN A 351 25.48 -0.79 10.94
N ARG A 352 25.72 -1.40 12.10
CA ARG A 352 26.85 -2.33 12.27
C ARG A 352 26.72 -3.57 11.39
N ARG A 353 25.55 -4.21 11.37
CA ARG A 353 25.31 -5.39 10.52
C ARG A 353 25.39 -5.08 9.03
N ARG A 354 24.91 -3.90 8.62
CA ARG A 354 25.06 -3.40 7.25
C ARG A 354 26.53 -3.27 6.88
N ALA A 355 27.33 -2.63 7.75
CA ALA A 355 28.77 -2.48 7.52
C ALA A 355 29.50 -3.84 7.47
N GLU A 356 29.15 -4.79 8.35
CA GLU A 356 29.67 -6.16 8.33
C GLU A 356 29.30 -6.88 7.03
N ARG A 357 28.03 -6.85 6.62
CA ARG A 357 27.54 -7.43 5.36
C ARG A 357 28.26 -6.85 4.14
N ASP A 358 28.37 -5.53 4.08
CA ASP A 358 28.96 -4.82 2.93
C ASP A 358 30.48 -5.00 2.86
N SER A 359 31.11 -5.49 3.93
CA SER A 359 32.52 -5.89 3.94
C SER A 359 32.79 -7.28 3.37
N LEU A 360 31.76 -8.10 3.19
CA LEU A 360 31.85 -9.47 2.64
C LEU A 360 31.53 -9.49 1.14
N ASP A 361 32.16 -10.41 0.41
CA ASP A 361 31.83 -10.64 -1.00
C ASP A 361 30.39 -11.16 -1.13
N ALA A 362 29.71 -10.87 -2.24
CA ALA A 362 28.35 -11.35 -2.50
C ALA A 362 28.22 -12.88 -2.49
N LYS A 363 29.32 -13.61 -2.74
CA LYS A 363 29.37 -15.08 -2.72
C LYS A 363 29.96 -15.67 -1.44
N ASP A 364 30.23 -14.85 -0.43
CA ASP A 364 30.81 -15.31 0.83
C ASP A 364 29.80 -16.19 1.60
N PRO A 365 30.18 -17.41 2.04
CA PRO A 365 29.29 -18.29 2.82
C PRO A 365 28.86 -17.71 4.17
N GLU A 366 29.54 -16.69 4.70
CA GLU A 366 29.10 -15.98 5.91
C GLU A 366 27.89 -15.07 5.66
N ARG A 367 27.56 -14.78 4.39
CA ARG A 367 26.36 -14.02 4.02
C ARG A 367 25.11 -14.91 4.12
N ASN A 368 24.29 -14.65 5.13
CA ASN A 368 23.09 -15.43 5.45
C ASN A 368 21.81 -14.58 5.41
N GLY A 369 20.65 -15.24 5.48
CA GLY A 369 19.32 -14.61 5.43
C GLY A 369 19.09 -13.53 6.51
N ASP A 370 19.78 -13.61 7.66
CA ASP A 370 19.64 -12.65 8.77
C ASP A 370 20.22 -11.24 8.43
N SER A 371 20.94 -11.12 7.31
CA SER A 371 21.59 -9.88 6.84
C SER A 371 21.18 -9.48 5.43
N ALA A 372 20.16 -10.10 4.84
CA ALA A 372 19.87 -9.94 3.42
C ALA A 372 19.17 -8.61 3.06
N PHE A 373 18.48 -7.98 4.02
CA PHE A 373 17.69 -6.77 3.79
C PHE A 373 18.49 -5.47 3.96
N ASP A 374 18.32 -4.55 3.02
CA ASP A 374 18.85 -3.20 3.12
C ASP A 374 17.78 -2.26 3.70
N ILE A 375 17.97 -1.82 4.94
CA ILE A 375 16.98 -1.01 5.68
C ILE A 375 17.55 0.38 5.88
N ASP A 376 16.98 1.38 5.20
CA ASP A 376 17.29 2.79 5.41
C ASP A 376 16.55 3.36 6.64
N ASP A 377 16.84 4.62 6.99
CA ASP A 377 16.30 5.26 8.22
C ASP A 377 14.78 5.45 8.14
N GLU A 378 14.26 5.74 6.95
CA GLU A 378 12.83 5.93 6.72
C GLU A 378 12.06 4.61 6.86
N THR A 379 12.60 3.54 6.26
CA THR A 379 12.07 2.17 6.38
C THR A 379 12.16 1.67 7.82
N PHE A 380 13.24 1.98 8.54
CA PHE A 380 13.39 1.62 9.95
C PHE A 380 12.40 2.37 10.86
N ALA A 381 12.21 3.68 10.65
CA ALA A 381 11.22 4.47 11.38
C ALA A 381 9.81 3.92 11.16
N MET A 382 9.48 3.55 9.92
CA MET A 382 8.21 2.92 9.58
C MET A 382 7.99 1.60 10.35
N TYR A 383 9.01 0.76 10.50
CA TYR A 383 8.89 -0.48 11.28
C TYR A 383 8.69 -0.27 12.77
N LEU A 384 9.38 0.72 13.35
CA LEU A 384 9.19 1.06 14.75
C LEU A 384 7.81 1.65 15.02
N ASP A 385 7.33 2.52 14.13
CA ASP A 385 6.01 3.15 14.26
C ASP A 385 4.86 2.16 14.02
N GLY A 386 5.06 1.12 13.19
CA GLY A 386 4.07 0.08 12.89
C GLY A 386 4.07 -1.11 13.84
N PHE A 387 5.00 -1.19 14.79
CA PHE A 387 5.07 -2.28 15.76
C PHE A 387 4.15 -2.01 16.95
N GLU A 388 3.25 -2.93 17.25
CA GLU A 388 2.41 -2.87 18.44
C GLU A 388 3.09 -3.63 19.59
N PRO A 389 3.71 -2.95 20.57
CA PRO A 389 4.36 -3.63 21.68
C PRO A 389 3.32 -4.42 22.48
N PRO A 390 3.63 -5.67 22.88
CA PRO A 390 2.72 -6.44 23.72
C PRO A 390 2.58 -5.76 25.07
N SER A 391 1.34 -5.66 25.55
CA SER A 391 1.01 -5.02 26.83
C SER A 391 -0.13 -5.77 27.50
N GLY A 392 0.19 -6.52 28.56
CA GLY A 392 -0.82 -7.27 29.32
C GLY A 392 -1.32 -8.53 28.60
N GLU A 393 -0.51 -9.06 27.68
CA GLU A 393 -0.77 -10.28 26.92
C GLU A 393 -0.16 -11.53 27.56
N GLY A 394 0.45 -11.42 28.74
CA GLY A 394 1.22 -12.50 29.38
C GLY A 394 2.67 -12.58 28.91
N GLU A 395 3.19 -11.47 28.37
CA GLU A 395 4.55 -11.34 27.88
C GLU A 395 5.61 -11.33 28.99
N ILE A 396 6.74 -11.96 28.70
CA ILE A 396 7.99 -11.81 29.45
C ILE A 396 8.77 -10.69 28.79
N VAL A 397 8.90 -9.55 29.48
CA VAL A 397 9.66 -8.40 28.99
C VAL A 397 11.13 -8.53 29.39
N ILE A 398 12.02 -8.53 28.41
CA ILE A 398 13.47 -8.52 28.59
C ILE A 398 13.98 -7.17 28.07
N LYS A 399 14.52 -6.36 28.97
CA LYS A 399 15.21 -5.12 28.59
C LYS A 399 16.54 -5.45 27.94
N VAL A 400 16.75 -4.93 26.75
CA VAL A 400 17.97 -5.09 25.97
C VAL A 400 18.72 -3.77 26.00
N GLU A 401 19.85 -3.77 26.70
CA GLU A 401 20.78 -2.64 26.79
C GLU A 401 21.88 -2.70 25.72
#